data_AF-A0A449BDR1-F1
#
_entry.id   AF-A0A449BDR1-F1
#
_cell.length_a   1.000
_cell.length_b   1.000
_cell.length_c   1.000
_cell.angle_alpha   90.00
_cell.angle_beta   90.00
_cell.angle_gamma   90.00
#
_symmetry.space_group_name_H-M   'P 1'
#
loop_
_entity.id
_entity.type
_entity.pdbx_description
1 polymer ?
#
loop_
_entity_poly.entity_id
_entity_poly.type
_entity_poly.pdbx_seq_one_letter_code
_entity_poly.pdbx_strand_id
1 'polypeptide(L)'
;MKEIEKYKRRVSLFRKTGVPSLIIVMLLFIIIILRDDAFGLDDIIITSLFFVISVLIIIGFIYFDRYRYKLIDKYYGKVTSKDQELATKLFNQINLINENEYNFLDSPYFQEYEINLKILLRQIMKKHKVYNKLFSLYVGVKEEILKLDDNERNKYDSYNNYLFELVDLFLRNQSEIWLLMNIKNINKIKIRNPQLAYYKVN
;
A
#
# COMPACT_ATOMS: atom_id res chain seq x y z
N MET A 1 -16.02 -9.96 9.18
CA MET A 1 -14.72 -10.62 8.96
C MET A 1 -14.75 -11.76 7.93
N LYS A 2 -15.68 -12.74 8.02
CA LYS A 2 -15.79 -13.84 7.03
C LYS A 2 -15.86 -13.38 5.55
N GLU A 3 -16.52 -12.27 5.25
CA GLU A 3 -16.58 -11.70 3.88
C GLU A 3 -15.21 -11.21 3.38
N ILE A 4 -14.42 -10.57 4.25
CA ILE A 4 -13.08 -10.07 3.95
C ILE A 4 -12.13 -11.23 3.69
N GLU A 5 -12.22 -12.32 4.47
CA GLU A 5 -11.44 -13.53 4.26
C GLU A 5 -11.80 -14.23 2.94
N LYS A 6 -13.10 -14.35 2.64
CA LYS A 6 -13.57 -14.87 1.34
C LYS A 6 -13.03 -14.03 0.19
N TYR A 7 -13.07 -12.70 0.29
CA TYR A 7 -12.47 -11.79 -0.69
C TYR A 7 -10.97 -12.05 -0.86
N LYS A 8 -10.20 -12.07 0.24
CA LYS A 8 -8.75 -12.34 0.23
C LYS A 8 -8.43 -13.67 -0.45
N ARG A 9 -9.22 -14.72 -0.18
CA ARG A 9 -9.06 -16.04 -0.82
C ARG A 9 -9.32 -16.00 -2.33
N ARG A 10 -10.41 -15.37 -2.76
CA ARG A 10 -10.76 -15.25 -4.19
C ARG A 10 -9.73 -14.46 -4.97
N VAL A 11 -9.28 -13.33 -4.43
CA VAL A 11 -8.20 -12.52 -5.00
C VAL A 11 -6.90 -13.31 -5.09
N SER A 12 -6.55 -14.03 -4.03
CA SER A 12 -5.33 -14.85 -4.02
C SER A 12 -5.38 -15.93 -5.10
N LEU A 13 -6.52 -16.59 -5.27
CA LEU A 13 -6.73 -17.58 -6.32
C LEU A 13 -6.62 -16.95 -7.71
N PHE A 14 -7.35 -15.87 -7.97
CA PHE A 14 -7.30 -15.13 -9.23
C PHE A 14 -5.87 -14.71 -9.60
N ARG A 15 -5.08 -14.23 -8.64
CA ARG A 15 -3.68 -13.85 -8.90
C ARG A 15 -2.79 -15.07 -9.17
N LYS A 16 -3.00 -16.18 -8.46
CA LYS A 16 -2.22 -17.41 -8.62
C LYS A 16 -2.52 -18.13 -9.93
N THR A 17 -3.72 -17.96 -10.49
CA THR A 17 -4.11 -18.60 -11.75
C THR A 17 -4.00 -17.62 -12.91
N GLY A 18 -4.62 -16.45 -12.82
CA GLY A 18 -4.70 -15.47 -13.91
C GLY A 18 -3.34 -14.92 -14.33
N VAL A 19 -2.48 -14.51 -13.40
CA VAL A 19 -1.17 -13.93 -13.75
C VAL A 19 -0.27 -14.97 -14.43
N PRO A 20 -0.10 -16.20 -13.92
CA PRO A 20 0.63 -17.24 -14.65
C PRO A 20 0.00 -17.59 -16.00
N SER A 21 -1.33 -17.67 -16.11
CA SER A 21 -1.99 -17.91 -17.39
C SER A 21 -1.66 -16.84 -18.44
N LEU A 22 -1.63 -15.56 -18.05
CA LEU A 22 -1.21 -14.47 -18.94
C LEU A 22 0.23 -14.64 -19.41
N ILE A 23 1.14 -14.97 -18.49
CA ILE A 23 2.56 -15.17 -18.81
C ILE A 23 2.72 -16.35 -19.78
N ILE A 24 2.03 -17.46 -19.54
CA ILE A 24 2.07 -18.65 -20.40
C ILE A 24 1.58 -18.30 -21.81
N VAL A 25 0.46 -17.59 -21.93
CA VAL A 25 -0.11 -17.22 -23.23
C VAL A 25 0.78 -16.19 -23.95
N MET A 26 1.40 -15.26 -23.21
CA MET A 26 2.40 -14.34 -23.76
C MET A 26 3.61 -15.08 -24.34
N LEU A 27 4.11 -16.11 -23.64
CA LEU A 27 5.22 -16.93 -24.15
C LEU A 27 4.82 -17.71 -25.40
N LEU A 28 3.63 -18.32 -25.42
CA LEU A 28 3.11 -19.01 -26.60
C LEU A 28 2.93 -18.07 -27.78
N PHE A 29 2.41 -16.86 -27.53
CA PHE A 29 2.30 -15.80 -28.52
C PHE A 29 3.65 -15.46 -29.15
N ILE A 30 4.69 -15.26 -28.34
CA ILE A 30 6.04 -14.99 -28.83
C ILE A 30 6.61 -16.17 -29.62
N ILE A 31 6.47 -17.41 -29.12
CA ILE A 31 7.01 -18.61 -29.78
C ILE A 31 6.37 -18.84 -31.15
N ILE A 32 5.05 -18.66 -31.25
CA ILE A 32 4.31 -18.91 -32.49
C ILE A 32 4.63 -17.85 -33.54
N ILE A 33 4.61 -16.56 -33.15
CA ILE A 33 4.90 -15.45 -34.09
C ILE A 33 6.35 -15.48 -34.59
N LEU A 34 7.29 -15.94 -33.77
CA LEU A 34 8.70 -16.05 -34.17
C LEU A 34 9.02 -17.35 -34.95
N ARG A 35 8.04 -18.24 -35.15
CA ARG A 35 8.27 -19.55 -35.77
C ARG A 35 8.37 -19.49 -37.28
N ASP A 36 7.63 -18.59 -37.91
CA ASP A 36 7.54 -18.49 -39.37
C ASP A 36 7.53 -17.02 -39.80
N ASP A 37 8.13 -16.71 -40.95
CA ASP A 37 8.22 -15.33 -41.45
C ASP A 37 6.89 -14.85 -42.06
N ALA A 38 5.94 -15.75 -42.27
CA ALA A 38 4.63 -15.48 -42.84
C ALA A 38 3.53 -15.53 -41.77
N PHE A 39 2.76 -14.44 -41.65
CA PHE A 39 1.65 -14.34 -40.71
C PHE A 39 0.46 -15.22 -41.16
N GLY A 40 0.23 -16.31 -40.44
CA GLY A 40 -0.75 -17.34 -40.75
C GLY A 40 -1.97 -17.37 -39.82
N LEU A 41 -2.79 -18.41 -39.99
CA LEU A 41 -3.99 -18.63 -39.18
C LEU A 41 -3.66 -18.89 -37.70
N ASP A 42 -2.56 -19.59 -37.42
CA ASP A 42 -2.08 -19.86 -36.06
C ASP A 42 -1.69 -18.57 -35.32
N ASP A 43 -1.09 -17.60 -36.03
CA ASP A 43 -0.75 -16.29 -35.48
C ASP A 43 -2.00 -15.48 -35.11
N ILE A 44 -3.02 -15.51 -35.96
CA ILE A 44 -4.32 -14.86 -35.68
C ILE A 44 -4.96 -15.46 -34.43
N ILE A 45 -4.96 -16.79 -34.31
CA ILE A 45 -5.56 -17.50 -33.18
C ILE A 45 -4.82 -17.14 -31.88
N ILE A 46 -3.49 -17.23 -31.86
CA ILE A 46 -2.73 -16.97 -30.63
C ILE A 46 -2.79 -15.50 -30.22
N THR A 47 -2.79 -14.59 -31.21
CA THR A 47 -2.95 -13.15 -30.98
C THR A 47 -4.30 -12.87 -30.34
N SER A 48 -5.37 -13.42 -30.92
CA SER A 48 -6.73 -13.26 -30.39
C SER A 48 -6.85 -13.81 -28.98
N LEU A 49 -6.28 -14.99 -28.72
CA LEU A 49 -6.27 -15.62 -27.39
C LEU A 49 -5.55 -14.76 -26.35
N PHE A 50 -4.39 -14.21 -26.70
CA PHE A 50 -3.62 -13.33 -25.82
C PHE A 50 -4.41 -12.08 -25.43
N PHE A 51 -5.04 -11.41 -26.40
CA PHE A 51 -5.85 -10.23 -26.13
C PHE A 51 -7.09 -10.55 -25.28
N VAL A 52 -7.81 -11.64 -25.59
CA VAL A 52 -8.98 -12.05 -24.80
C VAL A 52 -8.60 -12.33 -23.34
N ILE A 53 -7.53 -13.09 -23.10
CA ILE A 53 -7.08 -13.39 -21.75
C ILE A 53 -6.61 -12.13 -21.01
N SER A 54 -5.89 -11.24 -21.70
CA SER A 54 -5.46 -9.95 -21.15
C SER A 54 -6.66 -9.11 -20.69
N VAL A 55 -7.68 -8.99 -21.55
CA VAL A 55 -8.90 -8.23 -21.24
C VAL A 55 -9.64 -8.85 -20.06
N LEU A 56 -9.81 -10.18 -20.02
CA LEU A 56 -10.47 -10.87 -18.90
C LEU A 56 -9.74 -10.64 -17.57
N ILE A 57 -8.40 -10.62 -17.59
CA ILE A 57 -7.60 -10.35 -16.39
C ILE A 57 -7.74 -8.90 -15.95
N ILE A 58 -7.72 -7.95 -16.88
CA ILE A 58 -7.94 -6.52 -16.58
C ILE A 58 -9.33 -6.31 -15.95
N ILE A 59 -10.37 -6.90 -16.54
CA ILE A 59 -11.73 -6.86 -16.01
C ILE A 59 -11.77 -7.47 -14.60
N GLY A 60 -11.09 -8.60 -14.39
CA GLY A 60 -10.96 -9.22 -13.08
C GLY A 60 -10.33 -8.29 -12.04
N PHE A 61 -9.23 -7.62 -12.38
CA PHE A 61 -8.59 -6.63 -11.49
C PHE A 61 -9.54 -5.46 -11.15
N ILE A 62 -10.23 -4.91 -12.15
CA ILE A 62 -11.21 -3.82 -11.95
C ILE A 62 -12.36 -4.29 -11.04
N TYR A 63 -12.89 -5.49 -11.27
CA TYR A 63 -13.96 -6.06 -10.47
C TYR A 63 -13.53 -6.23 -9.00
N PHE A 64 -12.38 -6.85 -8.76
CA PHE A 64 -11.87 -7.04 -7.40
C PHE A 64 -11.57 -5.71 -6.71
N ASP A 65 -11.05 -4.71 -7.43
CA ASP A 65 -10.78 -3.40 -6.86
C ASP A 65 -12.07 -2.65 -6.48
N ARG A 66 -13.10 -2.69 -7.35
CA ARG A 66 -14.42 -2.14 -7.01
C ARG A 66 -15.04 -2.85 -5.80
N TYR A 67 -14.97 -4.17 -5.75
CA TYR A 67 -15.49 -4.94 -4.63
C TYR A 67 -14.72 -4.66 -3.33
N ARG A 68 -13.41 -4.45 -3.42
CA ARG A 68 -12.56 -3.99 -2.30
C ARG A 68 -13.08 -2.69 -1.71
N TYR A 69 -13.33 -1.68 -2.53
CA TYR A 69 -13.84 -0.39 -2.05
C TYR A 69 -15.20 -0.53 -1.36
N LYS A 70 -16.10 -1.36 -1.90
CA LYS A 70 -17.38 -1.64 -1.23
C LYS A 70 -17.19 -2.27 0.15
N LEU A 71 -16.25 -3.20 0.30
CA LEU A 71 -15.93 -3.79 1.61
C LEU A 71 -15.30 -2.77 2.56
N ILE A 72 -14.40 -1.93 2.06
CA ILE A 72 -13.78 -0.87 2.85
C ILE A 72 -14.86 0.08 3.38
N ASP A 73 -15.71 0.60 2.51
CA ASP A 73 -16.79 1.50 2.90
C ASP A 73 -17.76 0.86 3.91
N LYS A 74 -18.07 -0.44 3.74
CA LYS A 74 -18.98 -1.18 4.62
C LYS A 74 -18.41 -1.39 6.03
N TYR A 75 -17.10 -1.66 6.15
CA TYR A 75 -16.49 -2.10 7.42
C TYR A 75 -15.62 -1.04 8.10
N TYR A 76 -15.05 -0.10 7.35
CA TYR A 76 -14.15 0.95 7.84
C TYR A 76 -14.73 2.35 7.62
N GLY A 77 -15.90 2.44 6.99
CA GLY A 77 -16.55 3.70 6.67
C GLY A 77 -15.83 4.49 5.57
N LYS A 78 -16.31 5.72 5.35
CA LYS A 78 -15.77 6.63 4.35
C LYS A 78 -14.80 7.63 4.96
N VAL A 79 -13.96 8.22 4.12
CA VAL A 79 -13.13 9.37 4.52
C VAL A 79 -14.04 10.60 4.61
N THR A 80 -13.91 11.37 5.68
CA THR A 80 -14.70 12.60 5.90
C THR A 80 -14.15 13.76 5.05
N SER A 81 -14.95 14.82 4.83
CA SER A 81 -14.45 16.03 4.15
C SER A 81 -13.35 16.72 4.95
N LYS A 82 -13.49 16.76 6.29
CA LYS A 82 -12.49 17.31 7.20
C LYS A 82 -11.14 16.58 7.09
N ASP A 83 -11.16 15.24 6.97
CA ASP A 83 -9.93 14.47 6.80
C ASP A 83 -9.31 14.66 5.40
N GLN A 84 -10.09 14.94 4.36
CA GLN A 84 -9.55 15.29 3.03
C GLN A 84 -8.84 16.64 3.03
N GLU A 85 -9.44 17.63 3.69
CA GLU A 85 -8.85 18.97 3.85
C GLU A 85 -7.55 18.88 4.66
N LEU A 86 -7.57 18.14 5.77
CA LEU A 86 -6.37 17.90 6.58
C LEU A 86 -5.29 17.16 5.78
N ALA A 87 -5.65 16.13 5.00
CA ALA A 87 -4.70 15.45 4.12
C ALA A 87 -4.07 16.39 3.09
N THR A 88 -4.83 17.35 2.56
CA THR A 88 -4.35 18.33 1.60
C THR A 88 -3.41 19.34 2.26
N LYS A 89 -3.76 19.83 3.46
CA LYS A 89 -2.88 20.67 4.28
C LYS A 89 -1.54 19.97 4.54
N LEU A 90 -1.58 18.73 5.05
CA LEU A 90 -0.39 17.95 5.36
C LEU A 90 0.44 17.63 4.09
N PHE A 91 -0.22 17.35 2.97
CA PHE A 91 0.48 17.11 1.70
C PHE A 91 1.31 18.32 1.25
N ASN A 92 0.81 19.54 1.46
CA ASN A 92 1.53 20.76 1.13
C ASN A 92 2.66 21.08 2.12
N GLN A 93 2.63 20.49 3.31
CA GLN A 93 3.62 20.67 4.38
C GLN A 93 4.60 19.50 4.49
N ILE A 94 4.61 18.60 3.50
CA ILE A 94 5.38 17.35 3.56
C ILE A 94 6.90 17.56 3.71
N ASN A 95 7.41 18.71 3.27
CA ASN A 95 8.82 19.05 3.39
C ASN A 95 9.30 19.07 4.85
N LEU A 96 8.42 19.32 5.81
CA LEU A 96 8.75 19.27 7.25
C LEU A 96 9.25 17.89 7.69
N ILE A 97 8.90 16.81 6.99
CA ILE A 97 9.41 15.46 7.30
C ILE A 97 10.86 15.26 6.86
N ASN A 98 11.34 16.03 5.88
CA ASN A 98 12.68 15.86 5.32
C ASN A 98 13.77 16.55 6.15
N GLU A 99 13.39 17.26 7.21
CA GLU A 99 14.33 17.99 8.07
C GLU A 99 15.13 17.05 9.00
N ASN A 100 14.81 15.74 9.05
CA ASN A 100 15.53 14.71 9.85
C ASN A 100 15.94 15.21 11.24
N GLU A 101 14.97 15.77 11.95
CA GLU A 101 15.24 16.54 13.17
C GLU A 101 15.80 15.70 14.33
N TYR A 102 15.54 14.40 14.33
CA TYR A 102 16.00 13.47 15.37
C TYR A 102 17.10 12.53 14.86
N ASN A 103 18.19 12.42 15.63
CA ASN A 103 19.33 11.53 15.32
C ASN A 103 18.93 10.05 15.09
N PHE A 104 17.86 9.56 15.74
CA PHE A 104 17.42 8.17 15.54
C PHE A 104 16.74 7.93 14.19
N LEU A 105 16.32 8.98 13.47
CA LEU A 105 15.76 8.90 12.12
C LEU A 105 16.82 8.66 11.04
N ASP A 106 18.10 8.89 11.35
CA ASP A 106 19.21 8.64 10.42
C ASP A 106 19.53 7.15 10.27
N SER A 107 18.92 6.27 11.06
CA SER A 107 19.05 4.83 10.86
C SER A 107 18.49 4.41 9.49
N PRO A 108 19.13 3.48 8.75
CA PRO A 108 18.60 2.94 7.49
C PRO A 108 17.17 2.39 7.59
N TYR A 109 16.74 2.03 8.79
CA TYR A 109 15.36 1.62 9.08
C TYR A 109 14.34 2.74 8.82
N PHE A 110 14.73 4.02 8.93
CA PHE A 110 13.87 5.21 8.87
C PHE A 110 14.10 6.10 7.61
N GLN A 111 14.83 5.62 6.59
CA GLN A 111 15.15 6.41 5.38
C GLN A 111 14.24 6.23 4.12
N GLU A 112 13.34 5.23 4.05
CA GLU A 112 12.48 4.93 2.87
C GLU A 112 11.03 5.50 2.89
N TYR A 113 10.80 6.82 3.07
CA TYR A 113 9.47 7.27 3.54
C TYR A 113 8.69 8.28 2.68
N GLU A 114 9.34 9.16 1.92
CA GLU A 114 8.62 10.29 1.30
C GLU A 114 7.61 9.85 0.21
N ILE A 115 7.99 8.91 -0.65
CA ILE A 115 7.12 8.45 -1.75
C ILE A 115 5.88 7.76 -1.19
N ASN A 116 6.04 6.93 -0.15
CA ASN A 116 4.94 6.23 0.51
C ASN A 116 3.98 7.22 1.16
N LEU A 117 4.51 8.24 1.84
CA LEU A 117 3.71 9.30 2.47
C LEU A 117 2.84 10.06 1.46
N LYS A 118 3.43 10.50 0.34
CA LYS A 118 2.70 11.18 -0.74
C LYS A 118 1.56 10.32 -1.27
N ILE A 119 1.80 9.02 -1.44
CA ILE A 119 0.78 8.08 -1.90
C ILE A 119 -0.36 7.98 -0.88
N LEU A 120 -0.04 7.83 0.41
CA LEU A 120 -1.03 7.69 1.47
C LEU A 120 -1.92 8.93 1.62
N LEU A 121 -1.32 10.12 1.64
CA LEU A 121 -2.07 11.37 1.70
C LEU A 121 -2.97 11.53 0.46
N ARG A 122 -2.46 11.24 -0.74
CA ARG A 122 -3.27 11.26 -1.97
C ARG A 122 -4.43 10.27 -1.95
N GLN A 123 -4.30 9.12 -1.30
CA GLN A 123 -5.41 8.17 -1.13
C GLN A 123 -6.53 8.80 -0.30
N ILE A 124 -6.19 9.44 0.83
CA ILE A 124 -7.17 10.11 1.69
C ILE A 124 -7.82 11.30 0.96
N MET A 125 -7.03 12.11 0.24
CA MET A 125 -7.55 13.18 -0.62
C MET A 125 -8.55 12.66 -1.67
N LYS A 126 -8.31 11.45 -2.21
CA LYS A 126 -9.22 10.76 -3.14
C LYS A 126 -10.34 9.98 -2.46
N LYS A 127 -10.58 10.21 -1.16
CA LYS A 127 -11.65 9.57 -0.36
C LYS A 127 -11.44 8.08 -0.11
N HIS A 128 -10.19 7.61 -0.17
CA HIS A 128 -9.85 6.21 0.05
C HIS A 128 -9.18 6.00 1.40
N LYS A 129 -9.62 4.98 2.13
CA LYS A 129 -8.93 4.52 3.35
C LYS A 129 -7.55 3.96 2.99
N VAL A 130 -6.60 4.17 3.90
CA VAL A 130 -5.20 3.73 3.75
C VAL A 130 -4.98 2.37 4.40
N TYR A 131 -4.03 1.58 3.90
CA TYR A 131 -3.70 0.30 4.53
C TYR A 131 -2.81 0.51 5.75
N ASN A 132 -3.19 -0.04 6.90
CA ASN A 132 -2.51 0.21 8.18
C ASN A 132 -1.01 -0.10 8.18
N LYS A 133 -0.57 -1.18 7.54
CA LYS A 133 0.86 -1.53 7.49
C LYS A 133 1.72 -0.56 6.69
N LEU A 134 1.15 0.28 5.82
CA LEU A 134 1.94 1.23 5.03
C LEU A 134 2.38 2.45 5.85
N PHE A 135 1.71 2.74 6.97
CA PHE A 135 2.03 3.89 7.81
C PHE A 135 2.46 3.52 9.23
N SER A 136 2.59 2.23 9.54
CA SER A 136 2.95 1.76 10.90
C SER A 136 4.30 2.28 11.39
N LEU A 137 5.22 2.61 10.49
CA LEU A 137 6.47 3.25 10.88
C LEU A 137 6.22 4.63 11.53
N TYR A 138 5.41 5.49 10.93
CA TYR A 138 5.13 6.82 11.48
C TYR A 138 4.48 6.73 12.87
N VAL A 139 3.68 5.70 13.11
CA VAL A 139 3.15 5.38 14.44
C VAL A 139 4.29 5.07 15.41
N GLY A 140 5.24 4.22 15.02
CA GLY A 140 6.43 3.93 15.81
C GLY A 140 7.29 5.17 16.09
N VAL A 141 7.47 6.04 15.10
CA VAL A 141 8.19 7.32 15.30
C VAL A 141 7.47 8.20 16.31
N LYS A 142 6.15 8.34 16.21
CA LYS A 142 5.34 9.07 17.21
C LYS A 142 5.51 8.47 18.61
N GLU A 143 5.51 7.14 18.73
CA GLU A 143 5.71 6.45 20.02
C GLU A 143 7.10 6.71 20.60
N GLU A 144 8.16 6.72 19.79
CA GLU A 144 9.51 7.05 20.27
C GLU A 144 9.62 8.51 20.72
N ILE A 145 9.03 9.46 19.98
CA ILE A 145 9.00 10.88 20.37
C ILE A 145 8.26 11.07 21.71
N LEU A 146 7.17 10.33 21.94
CA LEU A 146 6.41 10.39 23.19
C LEU A 146 7.18 9.84 24.40
N LYS A 147 8.26 9.07 24.20
CA LYS A 147 9.13 8.57 25.28
C LYS A 147 10.27 9.53 25.64
N LEU A 148 10.57 10.50 24.77
CA LEU A 148 11.58 11.52 25.05
C LEU A 148 11.12 12.44 26.17
N ASP A 149 12.08 13.07 26.85
CA ASP A 149 11.77 14.11 27.82
C ASP A 149 11.16 15.33 27.13
N ASP A 150 10.43 16.14 27.90
CA ASP A 150 9.72 17.31 27.37
C ASP A 150 10.67 18.34 26.74
N ASN A 151 11.92 18.46 27.22
CA ASN A 151 12.86 19.43 26.66
C ASN A 151 13.35 18.99 25.26
N GLU A 152 13.67 17.70 25.10
CA GLU A 152 14.03 17.14 23.79
C GLU A 152 12.84 17.10 22.83
N ARG A 153 11.64 16.81 23.33
CA ARG A 153 10.43 16.79 22.52
C ARG A 153 10.08 18.20 22.01
N ASN A 154 10.15 19.22 22.86
CA ASN A 154 9.72 20.57 22.49
C ASN A 154 10.71 21.27 21.55
N LYS A 155 11.93 20.74 21.38
CA LYS A 155 12.94 21.27 20.46
C LYS A 155 12.47 21.28 18.99
N TYR A 156 11.59 20.35 18.62
CA TYR A 156 11.16 20.12 17.23
C TYR A 156 9.63 20.16 17.08
N ASP A 157 8.99 21.14 17.72
CA ASP A 157 7.53 21.26 17.79
C ASP A 157 6.83 21.25 16.43
N SER A 158 7.41 21.91 15.40
CA SER A 158 6.82 21.95 14.05
C SER A 158 6.71 20.54 13.44
N TYR A 159 7.82 19.80 13.47
CA TYR A 159 7.90 18.42 12.99
C TYR A 159 6.98 17.50 13.80
N ASN A 160 7.01 17.61 15.12
CA ASN A 160 6.20 16.77 16.02
C ASN A 160 4.70 16.98 15.81
N ASN A 161 4.26 18.24 15.73
CA ASN A 161 2.87 18.56 15.47
C ASN A 161 2.42 18.03 14.11
N TYR A 162 3.23 18.22 13.06
CA TYR A 162 2.95 17.68 11.74
C TYR A 162 2.83 16.14 11.76
N LEU A 163 3.80 15.45 12.36
CA LEU A 163 3.80 13.99 12.45
C LEU A 163 2.62 13.46 13.26
N PHE A 164 2.25 14.15 14.34
CA PHE A 164 1.16 13.72 15.21
C PHE A 164 -0.19 13.89 14.51
N GLU A 165 -0.42 15.04 13.84
CA GLU A 165 -1.58 15.25 12.98
C GLU A 165 -1.67 14.19 11.87
N LEU A 166 -0.52 13.86 11.26
CA LEU A 166 -0.41 12.85 10.21
C LEU A 166 -0.79 11.45 10.70
N VAL A 167 -0.21 11.01 11.82
CA VAL A 167 -0.49 9.70 12.40
C VAL A 167 -1.95 9.58 12.80
N ASP A 168 -2.51 10.62 13.43
CA ASP A 168 -3.91 10.62 13.83
C ASP A 168 -4.84 10.57 12.62
N LEU A 169 -4.52 11.31 11.54
CA LEU A 169 -5.26 11.23 10.28
C LEU A 169 -5.26 9.81 9.71
N PHE A 170 -4.10 9.15 9.70
CA PHE A 170 -3.96 7.79 9.18
C PHE A 170 -4.70 6.76 10.04
N LEU A 171 -4.60 6.84 11.35
CA LEU A 171 -5.31 5.94 12.27
C LEU A 171 -6.83 6.04 12.12
N ARG A 172 -7.39 7.25 11.94
CA ARG A 172 -8.82 7.46 11.67
C ARG A 172 -9.26 6.95 10.28
N ASN A 173 -8.32 6.90 9.33
CA ASN A 173 -8.60 6.54 7.93
C ASN A 173 -7.97 5.21 7.51
N GLN A 174 -7.70 4.32 8.47
CA GLN A 174 -7.09 3.04 8.18
C GLN A 174 -8.09 1.96 7.73
N SER A 175 -7.54 0.96 7.04
CA SER A 175 -8.20 -0.29 6.72
C SER A 175 -7.20 -1.44 6.77
N GLU A 176 -7.68 -2.66 7.02
CA GLU A 176 -6.87 -3.88 6.95
C GLU A 176 -7.02 -4.58 5.59
N ILE A 177 -7.73 -3.96 4.66
CA ILE A 177 -8.01 -4.49 3.32
C ILE A 177 -7.04 -3.84 2.34
N TRP A 178 -5.99 -4.58 2.01
CA TRP A 178 -4.87 -4.11 1.20
C TRP A 178 -5.16 -4.03 -0.32
N LEU A 179 -4.42 -3.15 -1.02
CA LEU A 179 -4.44 -2.93 -2.48
C LEU A 179 -3.96 -4.17 -3.25
N LEU A 180 -4.50 -4.39 -4.46
CA LEU A 180 -4.22 -5.58 -5.28
C LEU A 180 -2.77 -5.65 -5.84
N MET A 181 -2.05 -4.54 -5.88
CA MET A 181 -0.70 -4.46 -6.45
C MET A 181 0.39 -4.36 -5.37
N ASN A 182 1.41 -5.20 -5.55
CA ASN A 182 2.74 -5.24 -4.93
C ASN A 182 3.07 -6.27 -3.82
N ILE A 183 3.55 -7.43 -4.28
CA ILE A 183 4.59 -8.32 -3.73
C ILE A 183 4.53 -8.69 -2.24
N LYS A 184 4.54 -10.00 -1.99
CA LYS A 184 4.64 -10.73 -0.71
C LYS A 184 5.78 -10.30 0.25
N ASN A 185 6.55 -9.25 -0.04
CA ASN A 185 7.74 -8.89 0.73
C ASN A 185 7.54 -7.89 1.86
N ILE A 186 6.36 -7.28 2.05
CA ILE A 186 6.14 -6.46 3.27
C ILE A 186 6.15 -7.35 4.53
N ASN A 187 5.78 -8.64 4.42
CA ASN A 187 5.91 -9.60 5.52
C ASN A 187 7.32 -10.21 5.65
N LYS A 188 8.25 -9.93 4.71
CA LYS A 188 9.67 -10.26 4.84
C LYS A 188 10.50 -9.10 5.41
N ILE A 189 9.91 -7.92 5.55
CA ILE A 189 10.22 -7.06 6.69
C ILE A 189 9.60 -7.75 7.91
N LYS A 190 10.20 -8.89 8.28
CA LYS A 190 10.26 -9.25 9.69
C LYS A 190 10.74 -7.97 10.34
N ILE A 191 9.94 -7.42 11.25
CA ILE A 191 10.45 -6.64 12.36
C ILE A 191 11.47 -7.55 13.04
N ARG A 192 12.69 -7.59 12.49
CA ARG A 192 13.89 -8.05 13.19
C ARG A 192 14.25 -6.87 14.06
N ASN A 193 13.42 -6.64 15.07
CA ASN A 193 13.92 -5.99 16.26
C ASN A 193 13.63 -6.89 17.46
N PRO A 194 14.56 -7.80 17.80
CA PRO A 194 14.50 -8.53 19.06
C PRO A 194 14.56 -7.60 20.29
N GLN A 195 14.80 -6.30 20.13
CA GLN A 195 14.86 -5.35 21.25
C GLN A 195 13.48 -4.89 21.77
N LEU A 196 12.38 -5.08 21.03
CA LEU A 196 11.02 -4.85 21.56
C LEU A 196 10.46 -6.07 22.33
N ALA A 197 11.17 -7.20 22.34
CA ALA A 197 10.83 -8.36 23.18
C ALA A 197 11.38 -8.24 24.62
N TYR A 198 12.22 -7.24 24.90
CA TYR A 198 12.85 -7.07 26.23
C TYR A 198 12.06 -6.18 27.20
N TYR A 199 10.88 -5.66 26.82
CA TYR A 199 10.01 -4.87 27.70
C TYR A 199 8.62 -5.50 27.91
N LYS A 200 8.55 -6.83 27.92
CA LYS A 200 7.48 -7.57 28.58
C LYS A 200 8.11 -8.50 29.61
N VAL A 201 7.54 -8.52 30.81
CA VAL A 201 7.93 -9.23 32.05
C VAL A 201 8.93 -8.42 32.89
N ASN A 202 8.54 -7.61 33.88
CA ASN A 202 8.06 -8.04 35.21
C ASN A 202 7.12 -9.25 35.26
#